data_AF-A0A955UZS1-F1
#
_entry.id   AF-A0A955UZS1-F1
#
_cell.length_a   1.000
_cell.length_b   1.000
_cell.length_c   1.000
_cell.angle_alpha   90.00
_cell.angle_beta   90.00
_cell.angle_gamma   90.00
#
_symmetry.space_group_name_H-M   'P 1'
#
loop_
_entity.id
_entity.type
_entity.pdbx_description
1 polymer ?
#
loop_
_entity_poly.entity_id
_entity_poly.type
_entity_poly.pdbx_seq_one_letter_code
_entity_poly.pdbx_strand_id
1 'polypeptide(L)'
;MCESDVHAARDARARPAHGLLRGKRVAITAAAGTGIGAATAQRLLDEGACVALSDRHEGRRRETAARLRDALARDGDARADRRVAAFPCDVASS
;
A
#
# COMPACT_ATOMS: atom_id res chain seq x y z
N MET A 1 0.50 -0.26 27.10
CA MET A 1 1.18 0.27 25.90
C MET A 1 0.12 0.45 24.84
N CYS A 2 0.01 1.64 24.24
CA CYS A 2 -1.01 1.92 23.23
C CYS A 2 -0.53 1.38 21.88
N GLU A 3 -1.43 0.84 21.05
CA GLU A 3 -1.13 0.36 19.69
C GLU A 3 -0.42 1.43 18.83
N SER A 4 -0.69 2.71 19.11
CA SER A 4 -0.08 3.87 18.46
C SER A 4 1.43 3.99 18.72
N ASP A 5 1.91 3.59 19.90
CA ASP A 5 3.32 3.70 20.29
C ASP A 5 4.20 2.70 19.51
N VAL A 6 3.63 1.55 19.14
CA VAL A 6 4.33 0.47 18.41
C VAL A 6 4.51 0.80 16.92
N HIS A 7 3.54 1.50 16.31
CA HIS A 7 3.64 1.94 14.91
C HIS A 7 4.70 3.04 14.74
N ALA A 8 4.68 4.06 15.61
CA ALA A 8 5.66 5.15 15.57
C ALA A 8 7.09 4.66 15.81
N ALA A 9 7.30 3.71 16.72
CA ALA A 9 8.62 3.12 16.98
C ALA A 9 9.16 2.26 15.82
N ARG A 10 8.27 1.66 15.01
CA ARG A 10 8.65 0.89 13.80
C ARG A 10 9.07 1.80 12.65
N ASP A 11 8.41 2.95 12.48
CA ASP A 11 8.78 3.94 11.47
C ASP A 11 10.17 4.55 11.72
N ALA A 12 10.60 4.65 12.97
CA ALA A 12 11.91 5.22 13.33
C ALA A 12 13.13 4.43 12.78
N ARG A 13 12.96 3.15 12.39
CA ARG A 13 14.03 2.35 11.75
C ARG A 13 13.91 2.28 10.22
N ALA A 14 12.83 2.78 9.65
CA ALA A 14 12.64 2.77 8.21
C ALA A 14 13.51 3.86 7.58
N ARG A 15 14.38 3.50 6.63
CA ARG A 15 15.13 4.52 5.86
C ARG A 15 14.14 5.42 5.10
N PRO A 16 14.36 6.73 5.01
CA PRO A 16 13.56 7.60 4.16
C PRO A 16 13.50 7.07 2.73
N ALA A 17 12.36 7.25 2.08
CA ALA A 17 12.24 6.94 0.67
C ALA A 17 13.19 7.82 -0.15
N HIS A 18 13.86 7.21 -1.13
CA HIS A 18 14.87 7.88 -1.97
C HIS A 18 14.58 7.68 -3.46
N GLY A 19 13.38 7.20 -3.78
CA GLY A 19 12.84 7.20 -5.13
C GLY A 19 13.30 6.02 -5.98
N LEU A 20 13.66 4.89 -5.36
CA LEU A 20 14.19 3.72 -6.07
C LEU A 20 13.21 3.17 -7.12
N LEU A 21 11.92 3.41 -6.95
CA LEU A 21 10.85 2.82 -7.77
C LEU A 21 10.04 3.86 -8.55
N ARG A 22 10.57 5.08 -8.69
CA ARG A 22 9.95 6.13 -9.49
C ARG A 22 9.64 5.62 -10.90
N GLY A 23 8.38 5.77 -11.31
CA GLY A 23 7.90 5.37 -12.64
C GLY A 23 7.73 3.86 -12.85
N LYS A 24 7.96 3.03 -11.82
CA LYS A 24 7.71 1.58 -11.88
C LYS A 24 6.27 1.26 -11.51
N ARG A 25 5.77 0.14 -12.03
CA ARG A 25 4.44 -0.42 -11.72
C ARG A 25 4.63 -1.78 -11.06
N VAL A 26 3.96 -2.02 -9.94
CA VAL A 26 4.12 -3.24 -9.14
C VAL A 26 2.76 -3.87 -8.88
N ALA A 27 2.62 -5.17 -9.15
CA ALA A 27 1.46 -5.95 -8.76
C ALA A 27 1.73 -6.63 -7.43
N ILE A 28 0.74 -6.60 -6.53
CA ILE A 28 0.81 -7.22 -5.21
C ILE A 28 -0.40 -8.15 -5.06
N THR A 29 -0.14 -9.44 -4.88
CA THR A 29 -1.15 -10.47 -4.59
C THR A 29 -1.23 -10.69 -3.08
N ALA A 30 -2.42 -11.05 -2.58
CA ALA A 30 -2.69 -11.12 -1.13
C ALA A 30 -2.48 -9.76 -0.43
N ALA A 31 -2.95 -8.70 -1.07
CA ALA A 31 -2.69 -7.32 -0.66
C ALA A 31 -3.70 -6.75 0.36
N ALA A 32 -4.76 -7.48 0.71
CA ALA A 32 -5.84 -6.93 1.53
C ALA A 32 -5.49 -6.85 3.03
N GLY A 33 -6.07 -5.84 3.70
CA GLY A 33 -5.99 -5.67 5.16
C GLY A 33 -4.76 -4.87 5.59
N THR A 34 -4.14 -5.28 6.71
CA THR A 34 -3.04 -4.58 7.40
C THR A 34 -1.74 -5.40 7.47
N GLY A 35 -1.68 -6.54 6.76
CA GLY A 35 -0.53 -7.42 6.75
C GLY A 35 0.64 -6.95 5.86
N ILE A 36 1.53 -7.87 5.53
CA ILE A 36 2.74 -7.61 4.73
C ILE A 36 2.37 -6.94 3.40
N GLY A 37 1.38 -7.44 2.67
CA GLY A 37 0.99 -6.88 1.38
C GLY A 37 0.63 -5.39 1.45
N ALA A 38 -0.07 -4.95 2.50
CA ALA A 38 -0.44 -3.55 2.70
C ALA A 38 0.75 -2.68 3.12
N ALA A 39 1.62 -3.18 4.00
CA ALA A 39 2.85 -2.48 4.39
C ALA A 39 3.83 -2.36 3.22
N THR A 40 3.97 -3.41 2.42
CA THR A 40 4.75 -3.41 1.18
C THR A 40 4.18 -2.42 0.19
N ALA A 41 2.85 -2.37 -0.01
CA ALA A 41 2.21 -1.40 -0.89
C ALA A 41 2.55 0.05 -0.49
N GLN A 42 2.43 0.38 0.82
CA GLN A 42 2.81 1.69 1.32
C GLN A 42 4.28 2.00 1.01
N ARG A 43 5.20 1.09 1.32
CA ARG A 43 6.62 1.34 1.08
C ARG A 43 6.95 1.54 -0.40
N LEU A 44 6.34 0.77 -1.29
CA LEU A 44 6.51 0.91 -2.74
C LEU A 44 6.00 2.27 -3.23
N LEU A 45 4.88 2.73 -2.65
CA LEU A 45 4.33 4.06 -2.91
C LEU A 45 5.25 5.16 -2.38
N ASP A 46 5.84 5.03 -1.19
CA ASP A 46 6.78 6.03 -0.69
C ASP A 46 8.00 6.16 -1.63
N GLU A 47 8.46 5.06 -2.23
CA GLU A 47 9.54 5.03 -3.23
C GLU A 47 9.12 5.51 -4.64
N GLY A 48 7.87 5.94 -4.82
CA GLY A 48 7.39 6.56 -6.07
C GLY A 48 6.80 5.58 -7.11
N ALA A 49 6.49 4.34 -6.72
CA ALA A 49 5.86 3.37 -7.63
C ALA A 49 4.36 3.65 -7.87
N CYS A 50 3.77 2.98 -8.86
CA CYS A 50 2.33 2.75 -8.92
C CYS A 50 2.06 1.29 -8.54
N VAL A 51 1.02 1.03 -7.74
CA VAL A 51 0.71 -0.31 -7.25
C VAL A 51 -0.65 -0.79 -7.75
N ALA A 52 -0.73 -2.08 -8.07
CA ALA A 52 -1.97 -2.79 -8.35
C ALA A 52 -2.18 -3.84 -7.25
N LEU A 53 -3.24 -3.67 -6.46
CA LEU A 53 -3.59 -4.56 -5.35
C LEU A 53 -4.57 -5.64 -5.83
N SER A 54 -4.22 -6.89 -5.56
CA SER A 54 -5.00 -8.06 -5.98
C SER A 54 -5.28 -8.94 -4.76
N ASP A 55 -6.56 -9.20 -4.48
CA ASP A 55 -7.00 -10.02 -3.34
C ASP A 55 -8.43 -10.55 -3.55
N ARG A 56 -8.75 -11.66 -2.87
CA ARG A 56 -10.08 -12.27 -2.86
C ARG A 56 -11.07 -11.52 -1.95
N HIS A 57 -10.56 -10.86 -0.91
CA HIS A 57 -11.38 -10.16 0.09
C HIS A 57 -11.71 -8.76 -0.38
N GLU A 58 -12.86 -8.61 -1.02
CA GLU A 58 -13.27 -7.36 -1.65
C GLU A 58 -13.29 -6.15 -0.69
N GLY A 59 -13.96 -6.28 0.45
CA GLY A 59 -14.10 -5.18 1.41
C GLY A 59 -12.74 -4.69 1.93
N ARG A 60 -11.91 -5.64 2.39
CA ARG A 60 -10.56 -5.35 2.90
C ARG A 60 -9.66 -4.73 1.82
N ARG A 61 -9.73 -5.24 0.58
CA ARG A 61 -8.98 -4.68 -0.56
C ARG A 61 -9.38 -3.24 -0.85
N ARG A 62 -10.68 -2.94 -0.88
CA ARG A 62 -11.19 -1.57 -1.12
C ARG A 62 -10.75 -0.62 -0.02
N GLU A 63 -10.84 -1.05 1.24
CA GLU A 63 -10.37 -0.29 2.41
C GLU A 63 -8.87 0.00 2.34
N THR A 64 -8.03 -1.01 2.07
CA THR A 64 -6.58 -0.82 1.91
C THR A 64 -6.29 0.16 0.78
N ALA A 65 -6.96 0.04 -0.37
CA ALA A 65 -6.76 0.94 -1.50
C ALA A 65 -7.15 2.39 -1.16
N ALA A 66 -8.27 2.60 -0.47
CA ALA A 66 -8.70 3.92 -0.01
C ALA A 66 -7.67 4.52 0.95
N ARG A 67 -7.27 3.77 1.99
CA ARG A 67 -6.27 4.22 2.97
C ARG A 67 -4.96 4.67 2.33
N LEU A 68 -4.47 3.92 1.34
CA LEU A 68 -3.23 4.25 0.63
C LEU A 68 -3.38 5.50 -0.24
N ARG A 69 -4.51 5.68 -0.94
CA ARG A 69 -4.78 6.91 -1.69
C ARG A 69 -4.87 8.12 -0.75
N ASP A 70 -5.57 7.98 0.38
CA ASP A 70 -5.69 9.05 1.37
C ASP A 70 -4.33 9.43 1.96
N ALA A 71 -3.45 8.44 2.22
CA ALA A 71 -2.08 8.71 2.66
C ALA A 71 -1.31 9.54 1.62
N LEU A 72 -1.33 9.11 0.35
CA LEU A 72 -0.69 9.85 -0.74
C LEU A 72 -1.24 11.26 -0.92
N ALA A 73 -2.55 11.43 -0.81
CA ALA A 73 -3.18 12.75 -0.91
C ALA A 73 -2.75 13.67 0.24
N ARG A 74 -2.65 13.15 1.47
CA ARG A 74 -2.12 13.90 2.63
C ARG A 74 -0.66 14.30 2.43
N ASP A 75 0.12 13.48 1.75
CA ASP A 75 1.52 13.76 1.39
C ASP A 75 1.65 14.70 0.17
N GLY A 76 0.53 15.18 -0.38
CA GLY A 76 0.50 16.15 -1.48
C GLY A 76 0.63 15.55 -2.88
N ASP A 77 0.51 14.23 -3.03
CA ASP A 77 0.58 13.58 -4.33
C ASP A 77 -0.73 13.74 -5.11
N ALA A 78 -0.75 14.70 -6.04
CA ALA A 78 -1.88 14.97 -6.93
C ALA A 78 -2.30 13.77 -7.81
N ARG A 79 -1.49 12.70 -7.87
CA ARG A 79 -1.79 11.48 -8.63
C ARG A 79 -2.26 10.34 -7.74
N ALA A 80 -2.53 10.56 -6.45
CA ALA A 80 -2.93 9.54 -5.47
C ALA A 80 -3.91 8.49 -6.05
N ASP A 81 -5.00 8.93 -6.67
CA ASP A 81 -6.00 8.03 -7.28
C ASP A 81 -5.45 7.14 -8.38
N ARG A 82 -4.54 7.67 -9.19
CA ARG A 82 -3.91 6.94 -10.32
C ARG A 82 -2.76 6.06 -9.87
N ARG A 83 -2.23 6.28 -8.66
CA ARG A 83 -1.09 5.51 -8.13
C ARG A 83 -1.50 4.17 -7.52
N VAL A 84 -2.78 3.99 -7.19
CA VAL A 84 -3.30 2.77 -6.56
C VAL A 84 -4.48 2.23 -7.38
N ALA A 85 -4.28 1.07 -7.99
CA ALA A 85 -5.35 0.29 -8.64
C ALA A 85 -5.70 -0.94 -7.78
N ALA A 86 -6.94 -1.44 -7.88
CA ALA A 86 -7.38 -2.61 -7.12
C ALA A 86 -8.27 -3.53 -7.95
N PHE A 87 -7.94 -4.83 -8.00
CA PHE A 87 -8.63 -5.84 -8.81
C PHE A 87 -8.97 -7.10 -7.99
N PRO A 88 -10.13 -7.74 -8.20
CA PRO A 88 -10.46 -8.98 -7.51
C PRO A 88 -9.64 -10.13 -8.10
N CYS A 89 -9.12 -11.02 -7.25
CA CYS A 89 -8.44 -12.23 -7.69
C CYS A 89 -8.46 -13.28 -6.58
N ASP A 90 -8.87 -14.50 -6.90
CA ASP A 90 -8.75 -15.65 -6.02
C ASP A 90 -7.66 -16.59 -6.56
N VAL A 91 -6.58 -16.73 -5.82
CA VAL A 91 -5.45 -17.63 -6.16
C VAL A 91 -5.59 -19.01 -5.54
N ALA A 92 -6.60 -19.22 -4.69
CA ALA A 92 -6.85 -20.48 -3.99
C ALA A 92 -7.86 -21.39 -4.71
N SER A 93 -8.51 -20.90 -5.77
CA SER A 93 -9.41 -21.69 -6.61
C SER A 93 -8.61 -22.48 -7.66
N SER A 94 -8.60 -23.81 -7.51
CA SER A 94 -8.05 -24.80 -8.45
C SER A 94 -9.15 -25.69 -9.01
#